data_AF-A0A232M0G5-F1
#
_entry.id   AF-A0A232M0G5-F1
#
_cell.length_a   1.000
_cell.length_b   1.000
_cell.length_c   1.000
_cell.angle_alpha   90.00
_cell.angle_beta   90.00
_cell.angle_gamma   90.00
#
_symmetry.space_group_name_H-M   'P 1'
#
loop_
_entity.id
_entity.type
_entity.pdbx_description
1 polymer ?
#
loop_
_entity_poly.entity_id
_entity_poly.type
_entity_poly.pdbx_seq_one_letter_code
_entity_poly.pdbx_strand_id
1 'polypeptide(L)'
;MQPNDEAEQDRLELTHHIYQLLLGGRLCLAPVKRLQRVLDLGTGTGLWAMDFAEVPSNCSFEVDDFEQDWAYARKFDFIHSREMEGSIRDHDRLFRQCFEFLNPGGYLEMQTIETIPRFADGTDEKGESMTKWANLLDEAAVKYGKPFRSVSTWKEKMEKAGFNVVQEIKQVC
;
A
#
# COMPACT_ATOMS: atom_id res chain seq x y z
N MET A 1 8.69 -18.64 -11.76
CA MET A 1 8.36 -18.24 -10.40
C MET A 1 6.84 -18.23 -10.32
N GLN A 2 6.26 -19.09 -9.48
CA GLN A 2 4.83 -19.03 -9.22
C GLN A 2 4.59 -18.02 -8.08
N PRO A 3 3.45 -17.32 -8.06
CA PRO A 3 3.19 -16.26 -7.07
C PRO A 3 3.17 -16.72 -5.60
N ASN A 4 3.30 -18.02 -5.34
CA ASN A 4 3.26 -18.61 -4.01
C ASN A 4 4.35 -19.68 -3.85
N ASP A 5 5.47 -19.55 -4.57
CA ASP A 5 6.65 -20.39 -4.30
C ASP A 5 7.44 -19.84 -3.10
N GLU A 6 8.30 -20.69 -2.53
CA GLU A 6 9.07 -20.39 -1.31
C GLU A 6 9.92 -19.12 -1.46
N ALA A 7 10.52 -18.91 -2.63
CA ALA A 7 11.31 -17.73 -2.93
C ALA A 7 10.48 -16.43 -2.88
N GLU A 8 9.22 -16.50 -3.33
CA GLU A 8 8.29 -15.38 -3.24
C GLU A 8 7.86 -15.10 -1.79
N GLN A 9 7.64 -16.15 -1.00
CA GLN A 9 7.33 -16.02 0.43
C GLN A 9 8.49 -15.37 1.19
N ASP A 10 9.72 -15.82 0.97
CA ASP A 10 10.94 -15.23 1.55
C ASP A 10 11.08 -13.74 1.18
N ARG A 11 10.76 -13.38 -0.07
CA ARG A 11 10.79 -11.99 -0.52
C ARG A 11 9.76 -11.13 0.23
N LEU A 12 8.56 -11.65 0.42
CA LEU A 12 7.47 -10.95 1.14
C LEU A 12 7.80 -10.82 2.64
N GLU A 13 8.44 -11.83 3.24
CA GLU A 13 8.97 -11.80 4.60
C GLU A 13 10.04 -10.72 4.80
N LEU A 14 11.04 -10.70 3.91
CA LEU A 14 12.08 -9.69 3.92
C LEU A 14 11.49 -8.28 3.79
N THR A 15 10.52 -8.12 2.88
CA THR A 15 9.79 -6.86 2.69
C THR A 15 9.11 -6.44 3.99
N HIS A 16 8.41 -7.34 4.67
CA HIS A 16 7.78 -7.05 5.95
C HIS A 16 8.79 -6.54 6.99
N HIS A 17 9.97 -7.18 7.10
CA HIS A 17 11.02 -6.78 8.02
C HIS A 17 11.63 -5.41 7.68
N ILE A 18 11.82 -5.10 6.40
CA ILE A 18 12.28 -3.78 5.95
C ILE A 18 11.33 -2.68 6.45
N TYR A 19 10.01 -2.89 6.33
CA TYR A 19 9.03 -1.93 6.83
C TYR A 19 9.06 -1.79 8.35
N GLN A 20 9.25 -2.88 9.10
CA GLN A 20 9.42 -2.77 10.54
C GLN A 20 10.63 -1.88 10.89
N LEU A 21 11.75 -2.01 10.17
CA LEU A 21 12.91 -1.15 10.38
C LEU A 21 12.61 0.31 10.02
N LEU A 22 12.02 0.57 8.85
CA LEU A 22 11.68 1.93 8.38
C LEU A 22 10.70 2.65 9.32
N LEU A 23 9.75 1.91 9.89
CA LEU A 23 8.70 2.48 10.74
C LEU A 23 9.04 2.45 12.24
N GLY A 24 10.23 1.96 12.61
CA GLY A 24 10.70 1.87 13.99
C GLY A 24 9.90 0.87 14.82
N GLY A 25 9.56 -0.28 14.24
CA GLY A 25 8.77 -1.36 14.85
C GLY A 25 7.26 -1.15 14.80
N ARG A 26 6.78 -0.05 14.23
CA ARG A 26 5.33 0.19 14.07
C ARG A 26 4.79 -0.51 12.82
N LEU A 27 3.59 -1.06 12.91
CA LEU A 27 2.90 -1.71 11.78
C LEU A 27 2.02 -0.76 10.96
N CYS A 28 1.57 0.33 11.58
CA CYS A 28 0.82 1.42 10.96
C CYS A 28 1.22 2.77 11.55
N LEU A 29 0.90 3.86 10.86
CA LEU A 29 1.11 5.23 11.31
C LEU A 29 -0.20 5.97 11.61
N ALA A 30 -1.32 5.51 11.04
CA ALA A 30 -2.63 6.03 11.34
C ALA A 30 -2.92 5.95 12.85
N PRO A 31 -3.56 6.98 13.45
CA PRO A 31 -3.84 7.04 14.88
C PRO A 31 -5.05 6.18 15.26
N VAL A 32 -5.04 4.91 14.85
CA VAL A 32 -6.12 3.96 15.06
C VAL A 32 -6.20 3.51 16.52
N LYS A 33 -7.42 3.46 17.07
CA LYS A 33 -7.70 3.00 18.44
C LYS A 33 -8.97 2.18 18.44
N ARG A 34 -8.96 1.03 19.13
CA ARG A 34 -10.12 0.13 19.29
C ARG A 34 -10.76 -0.29 17.96
N LEU A 35 -9.96 -0.91 17.09
CA LEU A 35 -10.43 -1.46 15.82
C LEU A 35 -11.25 -2.74 16.05
N GLN A 36 -12.36 -2.88 15.32
CA GLN A 36 -13.17 -4.10 15.32
C GLN A 36 -13.07 -4.84 13.98
N ARG A 37 -12.98 -4.10 12.86
CA ARG A 37 -12.85 -4.70 11.51
C ARG A 37 -11.75 -4.01 10.72
N VAL A 38 -10.78 -4.81 10.28
CA VAL A 38 -9.65 -4.38 9.45
C VAL A 38 -9.69 -5.13 8.13
N LEU A 39 -9.46 -4.43 7.04
CA LEU A 39 -9.26 -5.00 5.70
C LEU A 39 -7.79 -4.81 5.32
N ASP A 40 -7.09 -5.91 5.00
CA ASP A 40 -5.71 -5.86 4.51
C ASP A 40 -5.70 -6.18 3.01
N LEU A 41 -5.46 -5.14 2.20
CA LEU A 41 -5.47 -5.26 0.74
C LEU A 41 -4.13 -5.79 0.28
N GLY A 42 -4.14 -6.87 -0.51
CA GLY A 42 -2.92 -7.45 -1.06
C GLY A 42 -2.03 -8.11 0.00
N THR A 43 -2.63 -8.89 0.91
CA THR A 43 -1.99 -9.41 2.14
C THR A 43 -0.69 -10.21 1.96
N GLY A 44 -0.40 -10.68 0.74
CA GLY A 44 0.77 -11.53 0.47
C GLY A 44 0.73 -12.81 1.32
N THR A 45 1.72 -13.00 2.18
CA THR A 45 1.79 -14.11 3.14
C THR A 45 0.85 -13.96 4.34
N GLY A 46 0.26 -12.78 4.56
CA GLY A 46 -0.57 -12.48 5.72
C GLY A 46 0.19 -12.08 6.98
N LEU A 47 1.53 -11.96 6.93
CA LEU A 47 2.36 -11.64 8.10
C LEU A 47 1.99 -10.31 8.75
N TRP A 48 1.72 -9.28 7.94
CA TRP A 48 1.27 -8.01 8.50
C TRP A 48 -0.03 -8.16 9.28
N ALA A 49 -1.01 -8.89 8.74
CA ALA A 49 -2.29 -9.10 9.41
C ALA A 49 -2.14 -9.91 10.70
N MET A 50 -1.26 -10.92 10.71
CA MET A 50 -0.96 -11.71 11.90
C MET A 50 -0.31 -10.85 13.00
N ASP A 51 0.75 -10.13 12.69
CA ASP A 51 1.42 -9.23 13.65
C ASP A 51 0.49 -8.12 14.14
N PHE A 52 -0.37 -7.58 13.25
CA PHE A 52 -1.31 -6.54 13.62
C PHE A 52 -2.44 -7.07 14.50
N ALA A 53 -2.86 -8.33 14.33
CA ALA A 53 -3.89 -8.97 15.14
C ALA A 53 -3.46 -9.18 16.61
N GLU A 54 -2.16 -9.25 16.89
CA GLU A 54 -1.66 -9.32 18.26
C GLU A 54 -1.87 -8.01 19.05
N VAL A 55 -2.16 -6.89 18.36
CA VAL A 55 -2.31 -5.57 18.99
C VAL A 55 -3.73 -5.32 19.54
N PRO A 56 -4.84 -5.59 18.80
CA PRO A 56 -6.19 -5.58 19.35
C PRO A 56 -6.79 -7.00 19.48
N SER A 57 -7.11 -7.43 20.71
CA SER A 57 -7.67 -8.75 21.01
C SER A 57 -9.10 -9.01 20.47
N ASN A 58 -9.69 -8.06 19.75
CA ASN A 58 -11.10 -8.09 19.32
C ASN A 58 -11.31 -7.66 17.85
N CYS A 59 -10.32 -7.81 16.98
CA CYS A 59 -10.41 -7.44 15.58
C CYS A 59 -10.56 -8.65 14.65
N SER A 60 -11.46 -8.57 13.67
CA SER A 60 -11.52 -9.51 12.54
C SER A 60 -10.85 -8.93 11.30
N PHE A 61 -10.09 -9.76 10.60
CA PHE A 61 -9.38 -9.40 9.38
C PHE A 61 -10.06 -10.04 8.18
N GLU A 62 -10.18 -9.26 7.10
CA GLU A 62 -10.63 -9.78 5.81
C GLU A 62 -9.52 -9.59 4.77
N VAL A 63 -9.40 -10.59 3.90
CA VAL A 63 -8.44 -10.63 2.80
C VAL A 63 -9.25 -10.82 1.55
N ASP A 64 -9.08 -9.92 0.59
CA ASP A 64 -9.88 -9.95 -0.62
C ASP A 64 -9.14 -9.34 -1.81
N ASP A 65 -9.64 -9.65 -3.00
CA ASP A 65 -9.20 -9.08 -4.25
C ASP A 65 -9.69 -7.62 -4.34
N PHE A 66 -8.74 -6.69 -4.22
CA PHE A 66 -9.01 -5.26 -4.30
C PHE A 66 -9.42 -4.80 -5.70
N GLU A 67 -9.25 -5.61 -6.75
CA GLU A 67 -9.70 -5.28 -8.10
C GLU A 67 -11.19 -5.57 -8.33
N GLN A 68 -11.87 -6.28 -7.42
CA GLN A 68 -13.30 -6.62 -7.53
C GLN A 68 -14.21 -5.65 -6.77
N ASP A 69 -15.50 -5.65 -7.11
CA ASP A 69 -16.51 -4.88 -6.38
C ASP A 69 -16.76 -5.58 -5.04
N TRP A 70 -16.61 -4.85 -3.95
CA TRP A 70 -16.78 -5.43 -2.61
C TRP A 70 -18.25 -5.59 -2.25
N ALA A 71 -18.61 -6.75 -1.71
CA ALA A 71 -19.97 -7.08 -1.31
C ALA A 71 -20.15 -7.21 0.22
N TYR A 72 -19.34 -6.48 1.00
CA TYR A 72 -19.39 -6.62 2.46
C TYR A 72 -20.68 -6.05 3.06
N ALA A 73 -21.30 -6.83 3.95
CA ALA A 73 -22.47 -6.38 4.70
C ALA A 73 -22.17 -5.30 5.74
N ARG A 74 -20.90 -5.19 6.16
CA ARG A 74 -20.43 -4.23 7.16
C ARG A 74 -19.22 -3.47 6.63
N LYS A 75 -19.03 -2.26 7.14
CA LYS A 75 -17.87 -1.40 6.87
C LYS A 75 -16.70 -1.68 7.81
N PHE A 76 -15.52 -1.17 7.47
CA PHE A 76 -14.27 -1.34 8.20
C PHE A 76 -13.92 -0.09 9.01
N ASP A 77 -13.15 -0.28 10.08
CA ASP A 77 -12.58 0.81 10.88
C ASP A 77 -11.22 1.24 10.34
N PHE A 78 -10.52 0.31 9.69
CA PHE A 78 -9.22 0.54 9.09
C PHE A 78 -9.05 -0.33 7.83
N ILE A 79 -8.57 0.30 6.76
CA ILE A 79 -8.15 -0.38 5.54
C ILE A 79 -6.65 -0.11 5.40
N HIS A 80 -5.87 -1.18 5.32
CA HIS A 80 -4.42 -1.11 5.18
C HIS A 80 -3.99 -1.74 3.85
N SER A 81 -2.89 -1.24 3.30
CA SER A 81 -2.20 -1.93 2.22
C SER A 81 -0.73 -1.59 2.17
N ARG A 82 0.08 -2.53 1.68
CA ARG A 82 1.53 -2.40 1.55
C ARG A 82 2.02 -2.96 0.21
N GLU A 83 2.95 -2.25 -0.43
CA GLU A 83 3.57 -2.63 -1.72
C GLU A 83 2.57 -2.85 -2.87
N MET A 84 1.77 -1.82 -3.15
CA MET A 84 0.73 -1.87 -4.19
C MET A 84 1.04 -1.08 -5.45
N GLU A 85 2.15 -0.35 -5.49
CA GLU A 85 2.56 0.34 -6.72
C GLU A 85 2.75 -0.69 -7.85
N GLY A 86 2.20 -0.39 -9.03
CA GLY A 86 2.26 -1.31 -10.16
C GLY A 86 1.35 -2.53 -10.04
N SER A 87 0.55 -2.67 -8.97
CA SER A 87 -0.42 -3.76 -8.81
C SER A 87 -1.86 -3.34 -9.09
N ILE A 88 -2.18 -2.04 -8.90
CA ILE A 88 -3.52 -1.48 -9.03
C ILE A 88 -3.75 -0.92 -10.45
N ARG A 89 -4.79 -1.41 -11.15
CA ARG A 89 -5.19 -0.88 -12.47
C ARG A 89 -5.93 0.46 -12.39
N ASP A 90 -6.85 0.60 -11.44
CA ASP A 90 -7.67 1.80 -11.28
C ASP A 90 -7.68 2.31 -9.83
N HIS A 91 -6.78 3.26 -9.55
CA HIS A 91 -6.65 3.89 -8.25
C HIS A 91 -7.86 4.77 -7.88
N ASP A 92 -8.51 5.42 -8.86
CA ASP A 92 -9.70 6.23 -8.60
C ASP A 92 -10.86 5.35 -8.11
N ARG A 93 -11.03 4.19 -8.74
CA ARG A 93 -12.01 3.18 -8.30
C ARG A 93 -11.66 2.64 -6.92
N LEU A 94 -10.41 2.20 -6.71
CA LEU A 94 -10.00 1.63 -5.44
C LEU A 94 -10.21 2.61 -4.28
N PHE A 95 -9.74 3.86 -4.39
CA PHE A 95 -9.88 4.82 -3.30
C PHE A 95 -11.34 5.20 -3.04
N ARG A 96 -12.19 5.30 -4.08
CA ARG A 96 -13.62 5.48 -3.88
C ARG A 96 -14.24 4.31 -3.11
N GLN A 97 -13.89 3.09 -3.49
CA GLN A 97 -14.36 1.88 -2.82
C GLN A 97 -13.89 1.82 -1.36
N CYS A 98 -12.62 2.14 -1.08
CA CYS A 98 -12.11 2.28 0.28
C CYS A 98 -12.91 3.30 1.09
N PHE A 99 -13.20 4.47 0.51
CA PHE A 99 -13.97 5.52 1.17
C PHE A 99 -15.40 5.06 1.50
N GLU A 100 -16.06 4.41 0.56
CA GLU A 100 -17.42 3.89 0.73
C GLU A 100 -17.52 2.81 1.81
N PHE A 101 -16.51 1.94 1.92
CA PHE A 101 -16.47 0.83 2.87
C PHE A 101 -15.81 1.16 4.21
N LEU A 102 -15.41 2.40 4.45
CA LEU A 102 -14.96 2.88 5.76
C LEU A 102 -16.11 3.44 6.60
N ASN A 103 -16.09 3.14 7.90
CA ASN A 103 -16.92 3.83 8.88
C ASN A 103 -16.51 5.31 8.95
N PRO A 104 -17.43 6.24 9.29
CA PRO A 104 -17.06 7.62 9.60
C PRO A 104 -15.96 7.67 10.67
N GLY A 105 -14.84 8.33 10.37
CA GLY A 105 -13.66 8.39 11.24
C GLY A 105 -12.70 7.20 11.12
N GLY A 106 -12.96 6.24 10.22
CA GLY A 106 -12.03 5.19 9.85
C GLY A 106 -10.88 5.71 8.98
N TYR A 107 -9.82 4.91 8.87
CA TYR A 107 -8.59 5.29 8.17
C TYR A 107 -8.29 4.38 6.99
N LEU A 108 -7.75 4.97 5.92
CA LEU A 108 -7.04 4.26 4.85
C LEU A 108 -5.55 4.57 5.01
N GLU A 109 -4.70 3.55 5.06
CA GLU A 109 -3.25 3.70 5.05
C GLU A 109 -2.63 2.88 3.91
N MET A 110 -1.85 3.55 3.06
CA MET A 110 -1.11 2.96 1.97
C MET A 110 0.39 3.13 2.22
N GLN A 111 1.13 2.03 2.24
CA GLN A 111 2.58 2.01 2.37
C GLN A 111 3.21 1.45 1.09
N THR A 112 4.17 2.14 0.48
CA THR A 112 4.86 1.61 -0.70
C THR A 112 6.25 2.23 -0.82
N ILE A 113 7.18 1.47 -1.39
CA ILE A 113 8.44 2.01 -1.87
C ILE A 113 8.21 2.49 -3.30
N GLU A 114 8.54 3.75 -3.57
CA GLU A 114 8.46 4.27 -4.93
C GLU A 114 9.57 3.67 -5.79
N THR A 115 9.18 3.14 -6.94
CA THR A 115 10.11 2.47 -7.85
C THR A 115 11.06 3.47 -8.55
N ILE A 116 10.63 4.73 -8.65
CA ILE A 116 11.44 5.79 -9.23
C ILE A 116 12.32 6.38 -8.13
N PRO A 117 13.66 6.28 -8.27
CA PRO A 117 14.56 6.83 -7.27
C PRO A 117 14.38 8.34 -7.18
N ARG A 118 14.26 8.85 -5.95
CA ARG A 118 14.44 10.27 -5.64
C ARG A 118 15.75 10.41 -4.90
N PHE A 119 16.65 11.23 -5.41
CA PHE A 119 17.92 11.49 -4.76
C PHE A 119 17.77 12.72 -3.85
N ALA A 120 18.15 12.57 -2.57
CA ALA A 120 18.01 13.64 -1.58
C ALA A 120 18.81 14.91 -1.93
N ASP A 121 19.91 14.76 -2.69
CA ASP A 121 20.78 15.86 -3.12
C ASP A 121 20.40 16.43 -4.50
N GLY A 122 19.30 15.95 -5.11
CA GLY A 122 18.84 16.38 -6.43
C GLY A 122 19.75 15.95 -7.59
N THR A 123 20.74 15.07 -7.36
CA THR A 123 21.61 14.58 -8.43
C THR A 123 21.01 13.37 -9.16
N ASP A 124 19.89 13.61 -9.85
CA ASP A 124 19.30 12.64 -10.78
C ASP A 124 20.31 12.18 -11.85
N GLU A 125 21.31 13.02 -12.14
CA GLU A 125 22.41 12.79 -13.11
C GLU A 125 23.45 11.76 -12.65
N LYS A 126 23.61 11.47 -11.35
CA LYS A 126 24.56 10.42 -10.89
C LYS A 126 23.97 9.02 -10.97
N GLY A 127 22.65 8.94 -11.13
CA GLY A 127 21.87 7.71 -11.18
C GLY A 127 21.50 7.25 -12.58
N GLU A 128 22.18 7.67 -13.65
CA GLU A 128 21.76 7.44 -15.06
C GLU A 128 21.28 6.00 -15.34
N SER A 129 21.97 5.00 -14.81
CA SER A 129 21.59 3.59 -14.98
C SER A 129 20.28 3.24 -14.25
N MET A 130 20.11 3.73 -13.03
CA MET A 130 18.88 3.53 -12.24
C MET A 130 17.70 4.31 -12.84
N THR A 131 17.94 5.55 -13.27
CA THR A 131 16.94 6.37 -13.96
C THR A 131 16.51 5.72 -15.28
N LYS A 132 17.47 5.19 -16.05
CA LYS A 132 17.17 4.43 -17.27
C LYS A 132 16.38 3.16 -16.98
N TRP A 133 16.77 2.40 -15.96
CA TRP A 133 16.05 1.20 -15.54
C TRP A 133 14.61 1.52 -15.12
N ALA A 134 14.39 2.53 -14.28
CA ALA A 134 13.06 2.98 -13.86
C ALA A 134 12.19 3.44 -15.05
N ASN A 135 12.78 4.15 -16.02
CA ASN A 135 12.07 4.56 -17.23
C ASN A 135 11.65 3.37 -18.11
N LEU A 136 12.52 2.38 -18.29
CA LEU A 136 12.19 1.18 -19.05
C LEU A 136 11.12 0.33 -18.35
N LEU A 137 11.19 0.26 -17.03
CA LEU A 137 10.20 -0.45 -16.22
C LEU A 137 8.82 0.21 -16.35
N ASP A 138 8.75 1.53 -16.23
CA ASP A 138 7.49 2.27 -16.40
C ASP A 138 6.94 2.17 -17.83
N GLU A 139 7.80 2.27 -18.86
CA GLU A 139 7.37 2.10 -20.26
C GLU A 139 6.74 0.71 -20.48
N ALA A 140 7.34 -0.34 -19.89
CA ALA A 140 6.77 -1.67 -19.95
C ALA A 140 5.43 -1.73 -19.20
N ALA A 141 5.36 -1.17 -18.00
CA ALA A 141 4.19 -1.28 -17.13
C ALA A 141 2.98 -0.50 -17.67
N VAL A 142 3.20 0.64 -18.33
CA VAL A 142 2.17 1.39 -19.04
C VAL A 142 1.50 0.54 -20.13
N LYS A 143 2.25 -0.31 -20.84
CA LYS A 143 1.68 -1.23 -21.86
C LYS A 143 0.72 -2.26 -21.27
N TYR A 144 0.83 -2.55 -19.98
CA TYR A 144 -0.06 -3.46 -19.25
C TYR A 144 -1.08 -2.72 -18.35
N GLY A 145 -1.16 -1.38 -18.47
CA GLY A 145 -2.13 -0.55 -17.72
C GLY A 145 -1.81 -0.39 -16.23
N LYS A 146 -0.54 -0.58 -15.83
CA LYS A 146 -0.11 -0.54 -14.42
C LYS A 146 1.13 0.36 -14.23
N PRO A 147 1.01 1.69 -14.42
CA PRO A 147 2.16 2.60 -14.39
C PRO A 147 2.86 2.64 -13.02
N PHE A 148 4.20 2.72 -13.01
CA PHE A 148 5.04 2.83 -11.81
C PHE A 148 5.29 4.29 -11.41
N ARG A 149 4.56 5.25 -11.99
CA ARG A 149 4.57 6.68 -11.60
C ARG A 149 3.26 7.11 -10.95
N SER A 150 2.63 6.21 -10.20
CA SER A 150 1.27 6.45 -9.72
C SER A 150 1.22 7.05 -8.32
N VAL A 151 2.23 6.79 -7.47
CA VAL A 151 2.23 7.15 -6.05
C VAL A 151 2.10 8.65 -5.82
N SER A 152 2.75 9.47 -6.65
CA SER A 152 2.62 10.94 -6.58
C SER A 152 1.19 11.44 -6.81
N THR A 153 0.32 10.64 -7.42
CA THR A 153 -1.09 10.98 -7.69
C THR A 153 -2.04 10.46 -6.62
N TRP A 154 -1.58 9.61 -5.70
CA TRP A 154 -2.46 8.94 -4.74
C TRP A 154 -3.16 9.91 -3.82
N LYS A 155 -2.44 10.92 -3.31
CA LYS A 155 -3.03 11.96 -2.45
C LYS A 155 -4.20 12.67 -3.12
N GLU A 156 -4.00 13.20 -4.33
CA GLU A 156 -5.05 13.91 -5.06
C GLU A 156 -6.25 13.00 -5.36
N LYS A 157 -6.00 11.72 -5.68
CA LYS A 157 -7.07 10.74 -5.93
C LYS A 157 -7.81 10.36 -4.65
N MET A 158 -7.14 10.27 -3.51
CA MET A 158 -7.78 10.07 -2.21
C MET A 158 -8.65 11.27 -1.82
N GLU A 159 -8.14 12.50 -1.99
CA GLU A 159 -8.91 13.73 -1.75
C GLU A 159 -10.16 13.78 -2.66
N LYS A 160 -10.00 13.44 -3.94
CA LYS A 160 -11.11 13.34 -4.90
C LYS A 160 -12.15 12.27 -4.50
N ALA A 161 -11.72 11.18 -3.87
CA ALA A 161 -12.62 10.15 -3.35
C ALA A 161 -13.40 10.59 -2.10
N GLY A 162 -12.98 11.68 -1.44
CA GLY A 162 -13.63 12.26 -0.27
C GLY A 162 -12.79 12.17 1.02
N PHE A 163 -11.58 11.60 0.97
CA PHE A 163 -10.71 11.56 2.14
C PHE A 163 -10.18 12.95 2.50
N ASN A 164 -10.13 13.23 3.80
CA ASN A 164 -9.30 14.29 4.32
C ASN A 164 -7.88 13.73 4.54
N VAL A 165 -6.96 13.96 3.60
CA VAL A 165 -5.59 13.44 3.70
C VAL A 165 -4.83 14.20 4.78
N VAL A 166 -4.75 13.59 5.97
CA VAL A 166 -4.12 14.21 7.15
C VAL A 166 -2.60 14.07 7.18
N GLN A 167 -2.03 13.14 6.42
CA GLN A 167 -0.60 12.85 6.44
C GLN A 167 -0.11 12.25 5.11
N GLU A 168 1.01 12.77 4.61
CA GLU A 168 1.79 12.22 3.48
C GLU A 168 3.25 12.20 3.94
N ILE A 169 3.87 11.01 3.99
CA ILE A 169 5.26 10.86 4.44
C ILE A 169 6.08 10.35 3.25
N LYS A 170 7.14 11.09 2.93
CA LYS A 170 8.17 10.68 1.97
C LYS A 170 9.48 10.55 2.72
N GLN A 171 9.96 9.31 2.86
CA GLN A 171 11.30 9.04 3.39
C GLN A 171 12.22 8.82 2.20
N VAL A 172 13.22 9.68 2.05
CA VAL A 172 14.30 9.48 1.10
C VAL A 172 15.45 8.83 1.88
N CYS A 173 15.81 7.62 1.49
CA CYS A 173 16.97 6.90 2.03
C CYS A 173 18.27 7.49 1.48
#